data_AF-A0AAE4IPL2-F1
#
_entry.id   AF-A0AAE4IPL2-F1
#
_cell.length_a   1.000
_cell.length_b   1.000
_cell.length_c   1.000
_cell.angle_alpha   90.00
_cell.angle_beta   90.00
_cell.angle_gamma   90.00
#
_symmetry.space_group_name_H-M   'P 1'
#
loop_
_entity.id
_entity.type
_entity.pdbx_description
1 polymer ?
#
loop_
_entity_poly.entity_id
_entity_poly.type
_entity_poly.pdbx_seq_one_letter_code
_entity_poly.pdbx_strand_id
1 'polypeptide(L)'
;MKRNIRAVLTLAVGTFFTLSLSAQNNLVPNGSFEQTDGRIRKGDKAIEDVIEWFSPDEENGADVYSKEAKDEWGIPENKMGYQMPLDGQNYAGVRMFGYRGRTKNTFIQVRLKDDMIEGKTYCVNFNIVLSKISRYATNNIGGYLSDRKVRSNTIDDWEITPQIMQPDNKIFKDQYMWKTICGTYTAKGGEKYLTIGNFTNPEEADRDDYESMRRVKGYNQLQTNDAYYFVDDVSVYNMEEISSCTCEEEKKSDEMQVVYSENVSEDADMDAAKKLSLKKVYFDYNSTSPSTPAAIIEVIRLLEENEAVHVKVVGHSSAKEAEKISEDISAKRAKYIHDYLIKRGIDESRLSFEGVGDSQIVDDAGTDEARAKNRRVTFEAK
;
A
#
# COMPACT_ATOMS: atom_id res chain seq x y z
N MET A 1 -66.57 -12.21 43.64
CA MET A 1 -65.58 -12.85 42.74
C MET A 1 -64.99 -11.77 41.83
N LYS A 2 -63.86 -11.16 42.22
CA LYS A 2 -62.82 -10.59 41.34
C LYS A 2 -61.74 -9.98 42.25
N ARG A 3 -60.51 -10.36 41.92
CA ARG A 3 -59.26 -10.18 42.66
C ARG A 3 -58.46 -9.09 41.93
N ASN A 4 -57.43 -8.58 42.60
CA ASN A 4 -56.17 -8.08 42.01
C ASN A 4 -56.20 -6.64 41.42
N ILE A 5 -55.16 -5.79 41.48
CA ILE A 5 -53.74 -5.88 41.88
C ILE A 5 -53.20 -4.44 42.01
N ARG A 6 -52.20 -4.22 42.88
CA ARG A 6 -51.40 -2.99 43.03
C ARG A 6 -50.53 -2.74 41.79
N ALA A 7 -50.36 -1.47 41.37
CA ALA A 7 -49.25 -1.07 40.51
C ALA A 7 -48.36 -0.06 41.25
N VAL A 8 -47.13 -0.46 41.51
CA VAL A 8 -46.04 0.37 42.04
C VAL A 8 -45.35 1.02 40.85
N LEU A 9 -45.21 2.35 40.92
CA LEU A 9 -44.56 3.18 39.91
C LEU A 9 -43.05 3.20 40.18
N THR A 10 -42.25 2.63 39.30
CA THR A 10 -40.78 2.76 39.34
C THR A 10 -40.33 3.45 38.06
N LEU A 11 -39.87 4.69 38.20
CA LEU A 11 -39.36 5.52 37.11
C LEU A 11 -37.90 5.13 36.84
N ALA A 12 -37.62 4.47 35.72
CA ALA A 12 -36.26 4.22 35.25
C ALA A 12 -35.93 5.23 34.14
N VAL A 13 -35.08 6.20 34.46
CA VAL A 13 -34.48 7.11 33.47
C VAL A 13 -33.24 6.41 32.91
N GLY A 14 -33.39 5.78 31.74
CA GLY A 14 -32.28 5.23 30.97
C GLY A 14 -31.76 6.27 29.99
N THR A 15 -30.57 6.81 30.25
CA THR A 15 -29.78 7.53 29.25
C THR A 15 -29.23 6.53 28.25
N PHE A 16 -29.85 6.44 27.08
CA PHE A 16 -29.27 5.79 25.90
C PHE A 16 -28.17 6.69 25.34
N PHE A 17 -26.92 6.36 25.63
CA PHE A 17 -25.78 6.86 24.86
C PHE A 17 -25.55 5.89 23.70
N THR A 18 -26.25 6.10 22.59
CA THR A 18 -25.94 5.39 21.35
C THR A 18 -24.71 6.05 20.73
N LEU A 19 -23.53 5.49 21.00
CA LEU A 19 -22.41 5.67 20.08
C LEU A 19 -22.78 4.94 18.79
N SER A 20 -23.37 5.66 17.85
CA SER A 20 -23.45 5.21 16.46
C SER A 20 -22.02 5.22 15.93
N LEU A 21 -21.34 4.08 15.99
CA LEU A 21 -20.21 3.80 15.09
C LEU A 21 -20.82 3.70 13.69
N SER A 22 -20.96 4.84 13.01
CA SER A 22 -21.20 4.82 11.57
C SER A 22 -19.96 4.20 10.94
N ALA A 23 -20.06 2.98 10.43
CA ALA A 23 -19.02 2.44 9.56
C ALA A 23 -18.86 3.41 8.37
N GLN A 24 -17.63 3.83 8.08
CA GLN A 24 -17.35 4.69 6.93
C GLN A 24 -17.86 3.99 5.67
N ASN A 25 -18.67 4.67 4.87
CA ASN A 25 -19.28 4.05 3.71
C ASN A 25 -18.33 4.17 2.52
N ASN A 26 -17.52 3.13 2.27
CA ASN A 26 -16.69 3.07 1.08
C ASN A 26 -17.58 2.93 -0.17
N LEU A 27 -17.61 3.94 -1.04
CA LEU A 27 -18.34 3.94 -2.30
C LEU A 27 -17.77 2.93 -3.31
N VAL A 28 -16.51 2.51 -3.17
CA VAL A 28 -15.91 1.46 -4.01
C VAL A 28 -16.38 0.10 -3.50
N PRO A 29 -17.12 -0.68 -4.31
CA PRO A 29 -17.34 -2.09 -4.00
C PRO A 29 -16.05 -2.87 -4.21
N ASN A 30 -15.83 -3.89 -3.38
CA ASN A 30 -14.79 -4.88 -3.59
C ASN A 30 -13.38 -4.27 -3.81
N GLY A 31 -13.02 -3.25 -3.02
CA GLY A 31 -11.79 -2.47 -3.18
C GLY A 31 -10.48 -3.26 -3.06
N SER A 32 -10.54 -4.42 -2.41
CA SER A 32 -9.42 -5.36 -2.24
C SER A 32 -9.51 -6.58 -3.17
N PHE A 33 -10.45 -6.57 -4.14
CA PHE A 33 -10.57 -7.59 -5.19
C PHE A 33 -10.90 -9.03 -4.70
N GLU A 34 -11.47 -9.17 -3.50
CA GLU A 34 -11.73 -10.47 -2.85
C GLU A 34 -12.95 -11.21 -3.40
N GLN A 35 -13.92 -10.49 -3.97
CA GLN A 35 -15.14 -11.08 -4.52
C GLN A 35 -14.96 -11.38 -6.01
N THR A 36 -14.98 -12.65 -6.39
CA THR A 36 -14.73 -13.12 -7.76
C THR A 36 -15.87 -14.02 -8.26
N ASP A 37 -16.13 -14.00 -9.57
CA ASP A 37 -17.03 -14.95 -10.23
C ASP A 37 -16.31 -16.30 -10.43
N GLY A 38 -16.37 -17.13 -9.39
CA GLY A 38 -15.63 -18.38 -9.35
C GLY A 38 -14.16 -18.19 -8.97
N ARG A 39 -13.34 -19.20 -9.22
CA ARG A 39 -11.93 -19.20 -8.80
C ARG A 39 -11.02 -18.63 -9.87
N ILE A 40 -10.16 -17.68 -9.50
CA ILE A 40 -9.08 -17.18 -10.35
C ILE A 40 -8.02 -18.26 -10.50
N ARG A 41 -8.04 -18.99 -11.63
CA ARG A 41 -7.01 -20.02 -11.94
C ARG A 41 -5.88 -19.48 -12.80
N LYS A 42 -6.18 -18.52 -13.66
CA LYS A 42 -5.25 -17.81 -14.53
C LYS A 42 -5.58 -16.32 -14.38
N GLY A 43 -4.57 -15.53 -14.03
CA GLY A 43 -4.73 -14.10 -13.76
C GLY A 43 -4.64 -13.18 -14.98
N ASP A 44 -4.38 -13.73 -16.16
CA ASP A 44 -4.16 -12.97 -17.41
C ASP A 44 -5.44 -12.29 -17.85
N LYS A 45 -5.45 -10.95 -17.83
CA LYS A 45 -6.63 -10.14 -18.19
C LYS A 45 -7.88 -10.53 -17.40
N ALA A 46 -7.70 -11.04 -16.17
CA ALA A 46 -8.75 -11.65 -15.38
C ALA A 46 -9.52 -10.64 -14.50
N ILE A 47 -9.33 -9.34 -14.70
CA ILE A 47 -10.04 -8.33 -13.90
C ILE A 47 -11.56 -8.41 -14.06
N GLU A 48 -12.05 -8.87 -15.21
CA GLU A 48 -13.48 -9.11 -15.48
C GLU A 48 -14.08 -10.24 -14.63
N ASP A 49 -13.23 -11.14 -14.10
CA ASP A 49 -13.67 -12.20 -13.18
C ASP A 49 -13.80 -11.66 -11.74
N VAL A 50 -13.45 -10.39 -11.49
CA VAL A 50 -13.60 -9.74 -10.18
C VAL A 50 -14.88 -8.91 -10.18
N ILE A 51 -15.77 -9.19 -9.23
CA ILE A 51 -17.11 -8.61 -9.20
C ILE A 51 -17.03 -7.08 -9.09
N GLU A 52 -17.77 -6.38 -9.97
CA GLU A 52 -17.82 -4.92 -10.19
C GLU A 52 -16.58 -4.27 -10.84
N TRP A 53 -15.51 -5.03 -11.07
CA TRP A 53 -14.29 -4.54 -11.68
C TRP A 53 -14.16 -4.99 -13.13
N PHE A 54 -13.58 -4.12 -13.95
CA PHE A 54 -13.40 -4.38 -15.37
C PHE A 54 -12.35 -3.45 -15.96
N SER A 55 -11.85 -3.76 -17.16
CA SER A 55 -10.99 -2.88 -17.93
C SER A 55 -11.79 -2.09 -18.98
N PRO A 56 -11.47 -0.81 -19.22
CA PRO A 56 -12.06 -0.07 -20.35
C PRO A 56 -11.77 -0.69 -21.73
N ASP A 57 -10.65 -1.43 -21.85
CA ASP A 57 -10.24 -2.22 -23.01
C ASP A 57 -10.10 -3.69 -22.57
N GLU A 58 -11.18 -4.48 -22.73
CA GLU A 58 -11.24 -5.88 -22.30
C GLU A 58 -10.21 -6.76 -23.06
N GLU A 59 -9.89 -6.43 -24.32
CA GLU A 59 -8.88 -7.16 -25.09
C GLU A 59 -7.47 -6.93 -24.55
N ASN A 60 -7.21 -5.79 -23.92
CA ASN A 60 -5.99 -5.46 -23.21
C ASN A 60 -6.26 -5.24 -21.71
N GLY A 61 -6.96 -6.19 -21.11
CA GLY A 61 -7.39 -6.12 -19.71
C GLY A 61 -6.25 -6.17 -18.69
N ALA A 62 -6.55 -5.70 -17.49
CA ALA A 62 -5.67 -5.81 -16.33
C ALA A 62 -5.64 -7.24 -15.78
N ASP A 63 -4.51 -7.61 -15.19
CA ASP A 63 -4.32 -8.93 -14.59
C ASP A 63 -4.86 -8.96 -13.15
N VAL A 64 -5.08 -10.16 -12.62
CA VAL A 64 -5.41 -10.40 -11.20
C VAL A 64 -4.49 -11.47 -10.63
N TYR A 65 -3.95 -11.24 -9.45
CA TYR A 65 -3.15 -12.22 -8.72
C TYR A 65 -3.93 -12.65 -7.48
N SER A 66 -3.88 -13.94 -7.18
CA SER A 66 -4.72 -14.54 -6.13
C SER A 66 -3.98 -15.64 -5.38
N LYS A 67 -4.28 -15.78 -4.09
CA LYS A 67 -3.83 -16.93 -3.29
C LYS A 67 -4.33 -18.27 -3.83
N GLU A 68 -5.48 -18.30 -4.50
CA GLU A 68 -6.03 -19.53 -5.07
C GLU A 68 -5.44 -19.88 -6.45
N ALA A 69 -4.79 -18.92 -7.11
CA ALA A 69 -4.15 -19.13 -8.38
C ALA A 69 -2.83 -19.92 -8.23
N LYS A 70 -2.42 -20.61 -9.29
CA LYS A 70 -1.18 -21.40 -9.31
C LYS A 70 -0.07 -20.68 -10.08
N ASP A 71 1.16 -21.09 -9.79
CA ASP A 71 2.38 -20.76 -10.55
C ASP A 71 2.51 -19.25 -10.83
N GLU A 72 2.35 -18.86 -12.08
CA GLU A 72 2.60 -17.51 -12.61
C GLU A 72 1.64 -16.42 -12.10
N TRP A 73 0.54 -16.80 -11.45
CA TRP A 73 -0.54 -15.89 -11.02
C TRP A 73 -0.82 -15.95 -9.53
N GLY A 74 -0.10 -16.82 -8.81
CA GLY A 74 -0.21 -16.98 -7.37
C GLY A 74 0.30 -15.77 -6.59
N ILE A 75 0.13 -15.81 -5.28
CA ILE A 75 0.79 -14.86 -4.37
C ILE A 75 1.45 -15.66 -3.23
N PRO A 76 2.56 -15.17 -2.65
CA PRO A 76 3.21 -13.91 -2.97
C PRO A 76 4.13 -13.94 -4.20
N GLU A 77 4.58 -15.11 -4.67
CA GLU A 77 5.42 -15.22 -5.86
C GLU A 77 4.58 -15.42 -7.13
N ASN A 78 4.81 -14.57 -8.14
CA ASN A 78 4.19 -14.68 -9.46
C ASN A 78 5.16 -14.29 -10.59
N LYS A 79 4.65 -14.33 -11.83
CA LYS A 79 5.38 -13.94 -13.04
C LYS A 79 5.94 -12.52 -13.01
N MET A 80 5.37 -11.63 -12.18
CA MET A 80 5.77 -10.23 -12.04
C MET A 80 6.61 -9.98 -10.76
N GLY A 81 7.06 -11.05 -10.09
CA GLY A 81 7.91 -10.99 -8.91
C GLY A 81 7.17 -11.34 -7.61
N TYR A 82 7.83 -11.09 -6.48
CA TYR A 82 7.21 -11.29 -5.17
C TYR A 82 6.45 -10.04 -4.77
N GLN A 83 5.18 -10.22 -4.43
CA GLN A 83 4.35 -9.20 -3.79
C GLN A 83 3.25 -9.87 -2.95
N MET A 84 3.19 -9.52 -1.68
CA MET A 84 2.06 -9.85 -0.82
C MET A 84 0.89 -8.87 -1.05
N PRO A 85 -0.37 -9.31 -0.83
CA PRO A 85 -1.53 -8.42 -0.88
C PRO A 85 -1.46 -7.41 0.25
N LEU A 86 -1.88 -6.17 0.01
CA LEU A 86 -2.04 -5.18 1.07
C LEU A 86 -3.22 -5.58 1.95
N ASP A 87 -4.36 -5.90 1.34
CA ASP A 87 -5.56 -6.36 2.04
C ASP A 87 -6.07 -7.65 1.39
N GLY A 88 -6.67 -8.54 2.18
CA GLY A 88 -7.23 -9.79 1.66
C GLY A 88 -6.20 -10.77 1.08
N GLN A 89 -6.57 -11.41 -0.03
CA GLN A 89 -5.88 -12.53 -0.67
C GLN A 89 -5.73 -12.34 -2.18
N ASN A 90 -6.10 -11.19 -2.74
CA ASN A 90 -5.99 -10.85 -4.15
C ASN A 90 -5.39 -9.44 -4.34
N TYR A 91 -4.94 -9.13 -5.55
CA TYR A 91 -4.67 -7.75 -6.00
C TYR A 91 -4.66 -7.67 -7.53
N ALA A 92 -4.90 -6.48 -8.07
CA ALA A 92 -4.86 -6.24 -9.51
C ALA A 92 -3.44 -5.94 -10.00
N GLY A 93 -3.15 -6.29 -11.26
CA GLY A 93 -1.91 -5.96 -11.95
C GLY A 93 -2.16 -5.09 -13.17
N VAL A 94 -1.51 -3.93 -13.21
CA VAL A 94 -1.76 -2.87 -14.19
C VAL A 94 -0.45 -2.46 -14.85
N ARG A 95 -0.40 -2.56 -16.18
CA ARG A 95 0.69 -1.99 -16.99
C ARG A 95 0.42 -0.50 -17.20
N MET A 96 1.23 0.33 -16.56
CA MET A 96 1.05 1.79 -16.56
C MET A 96 1.97 2.51 -17.55
N PHE A 97 2.99 1.84 -18.10
CA PHE A 97 3.81 2.43 -19.16
C PHE A 97 4.45 1.36 -20.04
N GLY A 98 4.33 1.47 -21.36
CA GLY A 98 5.07 0.63 -22.31
C GLY A 98 6.19 1.42 -23.00
N TYR A 99 7.45 0.98 -22.85
CA TYR A 99 8.58 1.71 -23.45
C TYR A 99 8.47 1.80 -24.97
N ARG A 100 8.52 3.04 -25.49
CA ARG A 100 8.34 3.39 -26.92
C ARG A 100 6.99 2.91 -27.50
N GLY A 101 5.95 2.86 -26.68
CA GLY A 101 4.62 2.43 -27.12
C GLY A 101 4.56 0.97 -27.60
N ARG A 102 5.57 0.15 -27.27
CA ARG A 102 5.61 -1.27 -27.68
C ARG A 102 4.49 -2.10 -27.08
N THR A 103 3.96 -1.65 -25.95
CA THR A 103 2.90 -2.31 -25.23
C THR A 103 1.91 -1.26 -24.77
N LYS A 104 0.62 -1.51 -24.96
CA LYS A 104 -0.44 -0.59 -24.56
C LYS A 104 -0.64 -0.62 -23.04
N ASN A 105 -0.88 0.56 -22.46
CA ASN A 105 -1.25 0.70 -21.05
C ASN A 105 -2.58 0.00 -20.79
N THR A 106 -2.73 -0.58 -19.61
CA THR A 106 -3.98 -1.17 -19.12
C THR A 106 -4.57 -0.26 -18.05
N PHE A 107 -5.89 -0.30 -17.89
CA PHE A 107 -6.60 0.45 -16.85
C PHE A 107 -7.57 -0.48 -16.15
N ILE A 108 -7.85 -0.19 -14.88
CA ILE A 108 -8.94 -0.83 -14.14
C ILE A 108 -10.02 0.21 -13.87
N GLN A 109 -11.28 -0.20 -13.90
CA GLN A 109 -12.43 0.64 -13.61
C GLN A 109 -13.40 -0.11 -12.73
N VAL A 110 -14.07 0.63 -11.85
CA VAL A 110 -15.09 0.12 -10.95
C VAL A 110 -16.32 1.03 -11.00
N ARG A 111 -17.50 0.42 -10.90
CA ARG A 111 -18.76 1.14 -10.67
C ARG A 111 -18.91 1.46 -9.18
N LEU A 112 -19.12 2.72 -8.83
CA LEU A 112 -19.39 3.12 -7.45
C LEU A 112 -20.77 2.60 -7.01
N LYS A 113 -20.90 2.28 -5.71
CA LYS A 113 -22.15 1.82 -5.09
C LYS A 113 -23.28 2.85 -5.23
N ASP A 114 -22.91 4.12 -5.07
CA ASP A 114 -23.80 5.27 -5.16
C ASP A 114 -23.21 6.32 -6.10
N ASP A 115 -24.08 7.04 -6.81
CA ASP A 115 -23.69 8.18 -7.64
C ASP A 115 -23.17 9.31 -6.73
N MET A 116 -22.09 9.98 -7.14
CA MET A 116 -21.54 11.09 -6.38
C MET A 116 -22.51 12.29 -6.40
N ILE A 117 -22.71 12.89 -5.23
CA ILE A 117 -23.62 14.02 -5.02
C ILE A 117 -22.89 15.34 -5.33
N GLU A 118 -23.50 16.17 -6.18
CA GLU A 118 -23.00 17.49 -6.55
C GLU A 118 -22.63 18.33 -5.30
N GLY A 119 -21.47 18.98 -5.36
CA GLY A 119 -20.96 19.86 -4.30
C GLY A 119 -20.37 19.15 -3.08
N LYS A 120 -20.55 17.82 -2.95
CA LYS A 120 -19.86 17.05 -1.90
C LYS A 120 -18.41 16.78 -2.29
N THR A 121 -17.52 16.79 -1.30
CA THR A 121 -16.11 16.44 -1.48
C THR A 121 -15.87 15.01 -1.04
N TYR A 122 -15.15 14.26 -1.88
CA TYR A 122 -14.82 12.86 -1.64
C TYR A 122 -13.30 12.69 -1.60
N CYS A 123 -12.84 11.82 -0.70
CA CYS A 123 -11.49 11.32 -0.68
C CYS A 123 -11.40 10.05 -1.51
N VAL A 124 -10.52 10.01 -2.49
CA VAL A 124 -10.21 8.82 -3.28
C VAL A 124 -8.83 8.34 -2.86
N ASN A 125 -8.70 7.04 -2.55
CA ASN A 125 -7.45 6.39 -2.22
C ASN A 125 -7.31 5.09 -3.01
N PHE A 126 -6.09 4.77 -3.44
CA PHE A 126 -5.71 3.44 -3.88
C PHE A 126 -4.23 3.21 -3.62
N ASN A 127 -3.83 1.98 -3.35
CA ASN A 127 -2.45 1.66 -3.03
C ASN A 127 -1.79 1.00 -4.22
N ILE A 128 -0.54 1.40 -4.49
CA ILE A 128 0.26 0.84 -5.56
C ILE A 128 1.64 0.41 -5.08
N VAL A 129 2.23 -0.54 -5.79
CA VAL A 129 3.63 -0.93 -5.64
C VAL A 129 4.16 -1.41 -7.00
N LEU A 130 5.39 -1.02 -7.33
CA LEU A 130 6.02 -1.36 -8.60
C LEU A 130 6.50 -2.82 -8.58
N SER A 131 6.25 -3.57 -9.66
CA SER A 131 6.73 -4.94 -9.83
C SER A 131 8.25 -5.03 -9.70
N LYS A 132 8.75 -6.10 -9.07
CA LYS A 132 10.20 -6.37 -8.89
C LYS A 132 10.96 -6.50 -10.20
N ILE A 133 10.29 -6.97 -11.25
CA ILE A 133 10.90 -7.21 -12.55
C ILE A 133 10.58 -6.09 -13.55
N SER A 134 9.90 -5.03 -13.14
CA SER A 134 9.66 -3.88 -13.99
C SER A 134 10.98 -3.24 -14.42
N ARG A 135 11.19 -3.00 -15.73
CA ARG A 135 12.36 -2.26 -16.23
C ARG A 135 12.20 -0.77 -16.03
N TYR A 136 10.97 -0.27 -16.04
CA TYR A 136 10.67 1.13 -15.92
C TYR A 136 9.78 1.41 -14.72
N ALA A 137 9.87 2.64 -14.25
CA ALA A 137 8.96 3.30 -13.33
C ALA A 137 8.38 4.54 -14.05
N THR A 138 7.18 4.99 -13.70
CA THR A 138 6.53 6.15 -14.33
C THR A 138 5.83 7.04 -13.29
N ASN A 139 5.56 8.29 -13.68
CA ASN A 139 4.69 9.25 -12.99
C ASN A 139 3.26 9.19 -13.57
N ASN A 140 2.45 10.24 -13.42
CA ASN A 140 1.12 10.41 -14.01
C ASN A 140 0.14 9.27 -13.68
N ILE A 141 0.37 8.58 -12.55
CA ILE A 141 -0.52 7.55 -12.03
C ILE A 141 -1.64 8.23 -11.26
N GLY A 142 -2.89 7.92 -11.59
CA GLY A 142 -4.02 8.66 -11.06
C GLY A 142 -5.35 7.93 -11.09
N GLY A 143 -6.40 8.69 -10.76
CA GLY A 143 -7.79 8.27 -10.80
C GLY A 143 -8.66 9.27 -11.57
N TYR A 144 -9.57 8.75 -12.37
CA TYR A 144 -10.55 9.51 -13.15
C TYR A 144 -11.97 9.13 -12.76
N LEU A 145 -12.72 10.10 -12.26
CA LEU A 145 -14.14 10.01 -11.91
C LEU A 145 -15.00 10.48 -13.07
N SER A 146 -16.04 9.71 -13.39
CA SER A 146 -16.92 9.99 -14.54
C SER A 146 -18.34 9.49 -14.34
N ASP A 147 -19.30 10.12 -15.04
CA ASP A 147 -20.73 9.77 -15.03
C ASP A 147 -21.06 8.56 -15.93
N ARG A 148 -20.10 8.14 -16.77
CA ARG A 148 -20.25 7.09 -17.78
C ARG A 148 -19.08 6.13 -17.75
N LYS A 149 -19.34 4.86 -18.13
CA LYS A 149 -18.30 3.84 -18.31
C LYS A 149 -17.28 4.31 -19.34
N VAL A 150 -16.02 4.45 -18.97
CA VAL A 150 -14.92 4.73 -19.94
C VAL A 150 -14.73 3.52 -20.84
N ARG A 151 -14.52 3.77 -22.14
CA ARG A 151 -14.27 2.75 -23.16
C ARG A 151 -12.86 2.89 -23.73
N SER A 152 -12.38 1.84 -24.40
CA SER A 152 -11.06 1.82 -25.04
C SER A 152 -10.81 3.04 -25.94
N ASN A 153 -11.79 3.42 -26.77
CA ASN A 153 -11.65 4.58 -27.66
C ASN A 153 -11.51 5.92 -26.90
N THR A 154 -12.20 6.11 -25.78
CA THR A 154 -12.03 7.31 -24.93
C THR A 154 -10.60 7.43 -24.40
N ILE A 155 -9.95 6.30 -24.12
CA ILE A 155 -8.55 6.27 -23.69
C ILE A 155 -7.62 6.52 -24.87
N ASP A 156 -7.89 5.87 -26.01
CA ASP A 156 -7.06 5.98 -27.22
C ASP A 156 -7.10 7.41 -27.80
N ASP A 157 -8.24 8.09 -27.69
CA ASP A 157 -8.45 9.48 -28.10
C ASP A 157 -7.97 10.49 -27.02
N TRP A 158 -7.46 10.00 -25.88
CA TRP A 158 -7.00 10.81 -24.74
C TRP A 158 -8.04 11.82 -24.21
N GLU A 159 -9.33 11.50 -24.35
CA GLU A 159 -10.44 12.31 -23.83
C GLU A 159 -10.69 12.07 -22.33
N ILE A 160 -9.60 11.87 -21.58
CA ILE A 160 -9.60 11.46 -20.18
C ILE A 160 -8.56 12.27 -19.39
N THR A 161 -9.01 13.05 -18.42
CA THR A 161 -8.15 13.88 -17.56
C THR A 161 -8.34 13.49 -16.10
N PRO A 162 -7.33 12.95 -15.42
CA PRO A 162 -7.46 12.48 -14.04
C PRO A 162 -7.75 13.65 -13.09
N GLN A 163 -8.53 13.40 -12.04
CA GLN A 163 -8.75 14.36 -10.96
C GLN A 163 -7.96 14.00 -9.70
N ILE A 164 -7.51 12.74 -9.61
CA ILE A 164 -6.77 12.21 -8.48
C ILE A 164 -5.36 11.90 -8.95
N MET A 165 -4.37 12.57 -8.38
CA MET A 165 -2.94 12.32 -8.63
C MET A 165 -2.14 12.69 -7.38
N GLN A 166 -0.92 12.17 -7.24
CA GLN A 166 -0.02 12.66 -6.19
C GLN A 166 0.32 14.14 -6.41
N PRO A 167 0.33 14.98 -5.35
CA PRO A 167 0.58 16.42 -5.48
C PRO A 167 1.90 16.78 -6.16
N ASP A 168 2.95 15.98 -6.01
CA ASP A 168 4.26 16.22 -6.64
C ASP A 168 4.49 15.41 -7.92
N ASN A 169 3.53 14.55 -8.29
CA ASN A 169 3.54 13.74 -9.51
C ASN A 169 4.91 13.16 -9.86
N LYS A 170 5.63 12.67 -8.85
CA LYS A 170 6.95 12.08 -9.07
C LYS A 170 6.83 10.70 -9.71
N ILE A 171 7.91 10.30 -10.37
CA ILE A 171 8.08 8.92 -10.83
C ILE A 171 8.02 7.99 -9.61
N PHE A 172 7.05 7.07 -9.62
CA PHE A 172 6.85 6.12 -8.54
C PHE A 172 7.76 4.92 -8.69
N LYS A 173 8.66 4.72 -7.71
CA LYS A 173 9.74 3.72 -7.77
C LYS A 173 9.72 2.66 -6.68
N ASP A 174 8.80 2.73 -5.72
CA ASP A 174 8.79 1.79 -4.60
C ASP A 174 8.42 0.40 -5.09
N GLN A 175 9.35 -0.54 -4.97
CA GLN A 175 9.15 -1.93 -5.37
C GLN A 175 8.86 -2.84 -4.18
N TYR A 176 8.79 -2.34 -2.95
CA TYR A 176 8.77 -3.16 -1.73
C TYR A 176 7.55 -2.91 -0.85
N MET A 177 7.15 -1.65 -0.70
CA MET A 177 6.04 -1.25 0.14
C MET A 177 4.91 -0.73 -0.74
N TRP A 178 3.69 -1.09 -0.35
CA TRP A 178 2.52 -0.40 -0.85
C TRP A 178 2.57 1.05 -0.41
N LYS A 179 2.26 1.95 -1.34
CA LYS A 179 2.13 3.37 -1.07
C LYS A 179 0.79 3.85 -1.60
N THR A 180 0.20 4.79 -0.87
CA THR A 180 -1.10 5.34 -1.21
C THR A 180 -0.97 6.47 -2.23
N ILE A 181 -1.75 6.38 -3.29
CA ILE A 181 -2.13 7.53 -4.13
C ILE A 181 -3.49 7.98 -3.64
N CYS A 182 -3.62 9.27 -3.36
CA CYS A 182 -4.86 9.84 -2.86
C CYS A 182 -5.09 11.24 -3.40
N GLY A 183 -6.34 11.69 -3.30
CA GLY A 183 -6.71 13.06 -3.60
C GLY A 183 -8.15 13.32 -3.19
N THR A 184 -8.48 14.60 -3.06
CA THR A 184 -9.86 15.04 -2.83
C THR A 184 -10.49 15.52 -4.12
N TYR A 185 -11.75 15.18 -4.35
CA TYR A 185 -12.53 15.62 -5.49
C TYR A 185 -13.88 16.18 -5.05
N THR A 186 -14.19 17.40 -5.47
CA THR A 186 -15.54 17.97 -5.31
C THR A 186 -16.38 17.56 -6.50
N ALA A 187 -17.40 16.75 -6.26
CA ALA A 187 -18.24 16.17 -7.29
C ALA A 187 -19.06 17.24 -8.01
N LYS A 188 -19.17 17.09 -9.33
CA LYS A 188 -20.09 17.84 -10.19
C LYS A 188 -21.48 17.20 -10.21
N GLY A 189 -21.61 15.99 -9.67
CA GLY A 189 -22.87 15.27 -9.54
C GLY A 189 -23.02 14.23 -10.64
N GLY A 190 -23.46 13.04 -10.25
CA GLY A 190 -23.77 11.95 -11.17
C GLY A 190 -22.57 11.13 -11.61
N GLU A 191 -21.37 11.38 -11.09
CA GLU A 191 -20.22 10.49 -11.30
C GLU A 191 -20.49 9.10 -10.70
N LYS A 192 -20.24 8.05 -11.47
CA LYS A 192 -20.60 6.65 -11.16
C LYS A 192 -19.43 5.69 -11.28
N TYR A 193 -18.32 6.12 -11.87
CA TYR A 193 -17.19 5.27 -12.18
C TYR A 193 -15.89 5.90 -11.72
N LEU A 194 -14.99 5.07 -11.20
CA LEU A 194 -13.59 5.40 -10.96
C LEU A 194 -12.73 4.56 -11.89
N THR A 195 -11.84 5.21 -12.67
CA THR A 195 -10.84 4.56 -13.53
C THR A 195 -9.44 4.85 -13.01
N ILE A 196 -8.60 3.84 -12.83
CA ILE A 196 -7.24 3.94 -12.31
C ILE A 196 -6.24 3.47 -13.38
N GLY A 197 -5.16 4.22 -13.54
CA GLY A 197 -4.07 3.91 -14.47
C GLY A 197 -3.08 5.05 -14.60
N ASN A 198 -2.43 5.13 -15.77
CA ASN A 198 -1.49 6.20 -16.11
C ASN A 198 -2.08 7.08 -17.21
N PHE A 199 -2.01 8.39 -17.01
CA PHE A 199 -2.66 9.39 -17.86
C PHE A 199 -1.65 10.19 -18.70
N THR A 200 -0.48 9.61 -18.98
CA THR A 200 0.48 10.19 -19.94
C THR A 200 0.03 9.82 -21.35
N ASN A 201 -0.22 10.81 -22.21
CA ASN A 201 -0.38 10.57 -23.65
C ASN A 201 0.95 10.02 -24.22
N PRO A 202 1.01 8.80 -24.79
CA PRO A 202 2.21 8.19 -25.35
C PRO A 202 2.86 9.00 -26.46
N GLU A 203 2.09 9.85 -27.16
CA GLU A 203 2.62 10.76 -28.17
C GLU A 203 3.35 11.95 -27.55
N GLU A 204 3.01 12.31 -26.31
CA GLU A 204 3.60 13.41 -25.54
C GLU A 204 4.63 12.94 -24.50
N ALA A 205 4.66 11.63 -24.22
CA ALA A 205 5.53 11.04 -23.21
C ALA A 205 7.02 11.32 -23.49
N ASP A 206 7.70 11.92 -22.53
CA ASP A 206 9.12 12.25 -22.64
C ASP A 206 9.99 11.54 -21.58
N ARG A 207 11.24 11.98 -21.42
CA ARG A 207 12.19 11.34 -20.49
C ARG A 207 11.93 11.62 -19.03
N ASP A 208 11.12 12.64 -18.72
CA ASP A 208 10.76 13.02 -17.37
C ASP A 208 9.56 12.20 -16.86
N ASP A 209 8.88 11.46 -17.75
CA ASP A 209 7.75 10.59 -17.42
C ASP A 209 8.13 9.17 -16.99
N TYR A 210 9.40 8.77 -17.16
CA TYR A 210 9.85 7.44 -16.78
C TYR A 210 11.32 7.35 -16.38
N GLU A 211 11.63 6.39 -15.50
CA GLU A 211 12.99 6.09 -15.06
C GLU A 211 13.30 4.61 -15.27
N SER A 212 14.53 4.29 -15.68
CA SER A 212 14.98 2.91 -15.79
C SER A 212 15.38 2.34 -14.43
N MET A 213 14.76 1.25 -14.04
CA MET A 213 15.03 0.54 -12.80
C MET A 213 16.18 -0.45 -12.95
N ARG A 214 17.04 -0.49 -11.93
CA ARG A 214 18.06 -1.55 -11.80
C ARG A 214 17.39 -2.84 -11.36
N ARG A 215 17.95 -3.98 -11.76
CA ARG A 215 17.48 -5.29 -11.29
C ARG A 215 17.61 -5.37 -9.77
N VAL A 216 16.53 -5.81 -9.11
CA VAL A 216 16.51 -6.03 -7.67
C VAL A 216 17.47 -7.18 -7.31
N LYS A 217 18.31 -6.96 -6.30
CA LYS A 217 19.24 -7.99 -5.82
C LYS A 217 18.45 -9.23 -5.36
N GLY A 218 18.86 -10.42 -5.76
CA GLY A 218 18.16 -11.68 -5.48
C GLY A 218 17.10 -12.08 -6.53
N TYR A 219 16.74 -11.19 -7.46
CA TYR A 219 15.81 -11.52 -8.56
C TYR A 219 16.58 -11.80 -9.84
N ASN A 220 16.62 -13.08 -10.25
CA ASN A 220 17.34 -13.52 -11.45
C ASN A 220 16.47 -13.49 -12.73
N GLN A 221 15.17 -13.20 -12.59
CA GLN A 221 14.26 -13.09 -13.71
C GLN A 221 14.63 -11.93 -14.66
N LEU A 222 14.29 -12.06 -15.93
CA LEU A 222 14.46 -10.98 -16.90
C LEU A 222 13.48 -9.85 -16.58
N GLN A 223 13.95 -8.60 -16.63
CA GLN A 223 13.05 -7.46 -16.43
C GLN A 223 12.11 -7.32 -17.63
N THR A 224 10.84 -7.02 -17.38
CA THR A 224 9.85 -6.68 -18.42
C THR A 224 10.16 -5.32 -19.02
N ASN A 225 9.80 -5.08 -20.27
CA ASN A 225 10.09 -3.80 -20.95
C ASN A 225 8.96 -2.76 -20.76
N ASP A 226 8.39 -2.70 -19.56
CA ASP A 226 7.28 -1.82 -19.17
C ASP A 226 7.47 -1.27 -17.75
N ALA A 227 6.55 -0.40 -17.32
CA ALA A 227 6.27 -0.09 -15.92
C ALA A 227 4.99 -0.81 -15.49
N TYR A 228 5.14 -1.85 -14.66
CA TYR A 228 4.04 -2.70 -14.21
C TYR A 228 3.83 -2.55 -12.70
N TYR A 229 2.61 -2.24 -12.29
CA TYR A 229 2.25 -1.96 -10.92
C TYR A 229 1.19 -2.93 -10.43
N PHE A 230 1.26 -3.28 -9.16
CA PHE A 230 0.14 -3.90 -8.47
C PHE A 230 -0.71 -2.81 -7.83
N VAL A 231 -2.03 -3.04 -7.76
CA VAL A 231 -3.02 -2.12 -7.18
C VAL A 231 -3.88 -2.89 -6.17
N ASP A 232 -4.09 -2.29 -4.98
CA ASP A 232 -4.86 -2.89 -3.89
C ASP A 232 -5.51 -1.81 -2.99
N ASP A 233 -6.47 -2.22 -2.15
CA ASP A 233 -7.15 -1.41 -1.13
C ASP A 233 -7.63 -0.06 -1.68
N VAL A 234 -8.56 -0.14 -2.65
CA VAL A 234 -9.17 1.01 -3.31
C VAL A 234 -10.39 1.49 -2.53
N SER A 235 -10.46 2.79 -2.26
CA SER A 235 -11.57 3.39 -1.53
C SER A 235 -11.95 4.78 -2.01
N VAL A 236 -13.25 5.08 -1.87
CA VAL A 236 -13.81 6.42 -2.03
C VAL A 236 -14.72 6.69 -0.84
N TYR A 237 -14.40 7.72 -0.07
CA TYR A 237 -15.20 8.12 1.10
C TYR A 237 -15.70 9.55 0.92
N ASN A 238 -16.91 9.82 1.39
CA ASN A 238 -17.35 11.20 1.57
C ASN A 238 -16.53 11.84 2.69
N MET A 239 -15.98 13.04 2.46
CA MET A 239 -15.19 13.78 3.46
C MET A 239 -15.98 14.15 4.72
N GLU A 240 -17.31 14.15 4.67
CA GLU A 240 -18.17 14.33 5.85
C GLU A 240 -18.11 13.14 6.82
N GLU A 241 -17.62 11.98 6.38
CA GLU A 241 -17.57 10.73 7.16
C GLU A 241 -16.18 10.42 7.74
N ILE A 242 -15.15 11.15 7.31
CA ILE A 242 -13.75 10.91 7.71
C ILE A 242 -13.07 12.20 8.17
N SER A 243 -12.09 12.09 9.06
CA SER A 243 -11.41 13.25 9.65
C SER A 243 -10.43 13.95 8.71
N SER A 244 -9.83 13.21 7.77
CA SER A 244 -8.81 13.73 6.84
C SER A 244 -8.64 12.82 5.63
N CYS A 245 -8.22 13.40 4.51
CA CYS A 245 -7.79 12.69 3.31
C CYS A 245 -6.29 12.95 3.12
N THR A 246 -5.47 12.08 3.71
CA THR A 246 -4.02 12.24 3.69
C THR A 246 -3.36 10.95 3.24
N CYS A 247 -2.68 11.01 2.10
CA CYS A 247 -1.61 10.09 1.76
C CYS A 247 -0.58 10.25 2.88
N GLU A 248 -0.09 9.18 3.49
CA GLU A 248 0.87 9.26 4.61
C GLU A 248 1.91 10.38 4.40
N GLU A 249 2.06 11.26 5.39
CA GLU A 249 2.91 12.45 5.26
C GLU A 249 4.38 12.06 5.07
N GLU A 250 4.88 12.13 3.84
CA GLU A 250 6.32 12.36 3.64
C GLU A 250 6.61 13.81 4.07
N LYS A 251 6.93 14.01 5.35
CA LYS A 251 7.51 15.27 5.81
C LYS A 251 8.88 15.44 5.15
N LYS A 252 8.92 16.17 4.03
CA LYS A 252 10.16 16.66 3.42
C LYS A 252 10.93 17.45 4.48
N SER A 253 12.07 16.93 4.91
CA SER A 253 13.08 17.73 5.60
C SER A 253 14.09 18.22 4.58
N ASP A 254 14.49 19.49 4.66
CA ASP A 254 15.59 20.07 3.86
C ASP A 254 16.99 19.54 4.25
N GLU A 255 17.07 18.52 5.11
CA GLU A 255 18.33 17.89 5.51
C GLU A 255 18.78 16.81 4.53
N MET A 256 20.09 16.72 4.32
CA MET A 256 20.72 15.69 3.50
C MET A 256 20.37 14.30 4.03
N GLN A 257 19.66 13.52 3.22
CA GLN A 257 19.30 12.15 3.57
C GLN A 257 20.42 11.18 3.18
N VAL A 258 21.14 10.70 4.19
CA VAL A 258 22.04 9.56 4.03
C VAL A 258 21.23 8.27 4.15
N VAL A 259 20.99 7.62 3.01
CA VAL A 259 20.40 6.27 2.98
C VAL A 259 21.49 5.27 3.37
N TYR A 260 21.33 4.66 4.55
CA TYR A 260 22.23 3.62 5.02
C TYR A 260 21.63 2.24 4.74
N SER A 261 22.47 1.32 4.30
CA SER A 261 22.14 -0.11 4.20
C SER A 261 23.35 -0.93 4.58
N GLU A 262 23.13 -2.01 5.32
CA GLU A 262 24.17 -2.94 5.73
C GLU A 262 23.95 -4.28 5.02
N ASN A 263 24.99 -4.83 4.41
CA ASN A 263 24.96 -6.20 3.90
C ASN A 263 25.67 -7.09 4.91
N VAL A 264 24.90 -7.89 5.66
CA VAL A 264 25.45 -8.90 6.56
C VAL A 264 25.45 -10.23 5.82
N SER A 265 26.59 -10.91 5.77
CA SER A 265 26.68 -12.27 5.23
C SER A 265 25.99 -13.23 6.19
N GLU A 266 25.03 -13.99 5.69
CA GLU A 266 24.34 -15.03 6.46
C GLU A 266 24.94 -16.39 6.11
N ASP A 267 25.38 -17.12 7.13
CA ASP A 267 25.75 -18.52 6.94
C ASP A 267 24.46 -19.35 6.79
N ALA A 268 24.45 -20.29 5.84
CA ALA A 268 23.29 -21.12 5.53
C ALA A 268 22.76 -21.86 6.79
N ASP A 269 23.68 -22.30 7.64
CA ASP A 269 23.43 -23.10 8.85
C ASP A 269 22.92 -22.29 10.05
N MET A 270 22.82 -20.97 9.95
CA MET A 270 22.26 -20.16 11.03
C MET A 270 20.77 -20.47 11.24
N ASP A 271 20.36 -20.61 12.50
CA ASP A 271 18.95 -20.71 12.86
C ASP A 271 18.20 -19.40 12.55
N ALA A 272 16.86 -19.50 12.51
CA ALA A 272 15.99 -18.39 12.17
C ALA A 272 16.09 -17.22 13.17
N ALA A 273 16.27 -17.49 14.46
CA ALA A 273 16.39 -16.48 15.50
C ALA A 273 17.65 -15.63 15.29
N LYS A 274 18.78 -16.28 15.00
CA LYS A 274 20.04 -15.60 14.71
C LYS A 274 19.98 -14.84 13.39
N LYS A 275 19.36 -15.41 12.34
CA LYS A 275 19.12 -14.69 11.07
C LYS A 275 18.28 -13.43 11.29
N LEU A 276 17.19 -13.52 12.06
CA LEU A 276 16.36 -12.37 12.43
C LEU A 276 17.15 -11.29 13.17
N SER A 277 18.00 -11.66 14.12
CA SER A 277 18.82 -10.71 14.89
C SER A 277 19.82 -9.90 14.04
N LEU A 278 20.17 -10.39 12.84
CA LEU A 278 21.01 -9.67 11.89
C LEU A 278 20.24 -8.68 11.02
N LYS A 279 18.92 -8.82 10.92
CA LYS A 279 18.09 -7.96 10.09
C LYS A 279 17.94 -6.58 10.71
N LYS A 280 18.13 -5.57 9.87
CA LYS A 280 17.98 -4.15 10.23
C LYS A 280 17.19 -3.46 9.13
N VAL A 281 16.24 -2.63 9.53
CA VAL A 281 15.47 -1.76 8.63
C VAL A 281 15.83 -0.33 8.95
N TYR A 282 16.34 0.43 7.99
CA TYR A 282 16.77 1.82 8.18
C TYR A 282 15.70 2.82 7.75
N PHE A 283 15.80 4.02 8.29
CA PHE A 283 14.86 5.11 8.08
C PHE A 283 15.57 6.43 7.80
N ASP A 284 14.94 7.24 6.97
CA ASP A 284 15.37 8.62 6.79
C ASP A 284 15.02 9.47 8.01
N TYR A 285 15.68 10.62 8.11
CA TYR A 285 15.48 11.54 9.21
C TYR A 285 14.01 11.95 9.32
N ASN A 286 13.46 11.88 10.53
CA ASN A 286 12.08 12.22 10.84
C ASN A 286 11.01 11.44 10.04
N SER A 287 11.38 10.29 9.46
CA SER A 287 10.49 9.41 8.70
C SER A 287 10.09 8.17 9.51
N THR A 288 8.82 7.79 9.39
CA THR A 288 8.28 6.48 9.80
C THR A 288 8.21 5.48 8.64
N SER A 289 8.40 5.93 7.40
CA SER A 289 8.53 5.07 6.22
C SER A 289 9.98 4.55 6.09
N PRO A 290 10.20 3.24 5.95
CA PRO A 290 11.52 2.66 5.77
C PRO A 290 12.23 3.13 4.50
N SER A 291 13.54 3.40 4.60
CA SER A 291 14.41 3.64 3.44
C SER A 291 15.05 2.34 2.91
N THR A 292 15.06 1.26 3.70
CA THR A 292 15.49 -0.09 3.27
C THR A 292 14.38 -1.14 3.45
N PRO A 293 13.22 -1.00 2.78
CA PRO A 293 12.08 -1.91 2.97
C PRO A 293 12.35 -3.35 2.51
N ALA A 294 13.39 -3.60 1.70
CA ALA A 294 13.79 -4.94 1.27
C ALA A 294 14.02 -5.91 2.44
N ALA A 295 14.61 -5.44 3.53
CA ALA A 295 14.88 -6.27 4.71
C ALA A 295 13.60 -6.78 5.39
N ILE A 296 12.47 -6.08 5.24
CA ILE A 296 11.18 -6.49 5.81
C ILE A 296 10.67 -7.75 5.13
N ILE A 297 10.86 -7.88 3.81
CA ILE A 297 10.46 -9.09 3.07
C ILE A 297 11.21 -10.31 3.58
N GLU A 298 12.50 -10.17 3.86
CA GLU A 298 13.31 -11.26 4.42
C GLU A 298 12.86 -11.64 5.84
N VAL A 299 12.46 -10.65 6.66
CA VAL A 299 11.90 -10.88 7.99
C VAL A 299 10.57 -11.63 7.90
N ILE A 300 9.67 -11.21 7.01
CA ILE A 300 8.38 -11.89 6.80
C ILE A 300 8.62 -13.35 6.41
N ARG A 301 9.45 -13.60 5.39
CA ARG A 301 9.78 -14.97 4.94
C ARG A 301 10.32 -15.83 6.08
N LEU A 302 11.22 -15.28 6.91
CA LEU A 302 11.76 -16.00 8.07
C LEU A 302 10.67 -16.34 9.10
N LEU A 303 9.72 -15.43 9.36
CA LEU A 303 8.63 -15.65 10.32
C LEU A 303 7.57 -16.61 9.78
N GLU A 304 7.31 -16.63 8.47
CA GLU A 304 6.43 -17.59 7.80
C GLU A 304 7.03 -19.01 7.82
N GLU A 305 8.31 -19.15 7.49
CA GLU A 305 9.00 -20.45 7.49
C GLU A 305 9.22 -21.02 8.90
N ASN A 306 9.06 -20.21 9.95
CA ASN A 306 9.38 -20.57 11.34
C ASN A 306 8.28 -20.10 12.31
N GLU A 307 7.10 -20.74 12.25
CA GLU A 307 5.91 -20.36 13.03
C GLU A 307 6.10 -20.31 14.55
N ALA A 308 7.06 -21.06 15.11
CA ALA A 308 7.34 -21.06 16.55
C ALA A 308 8.08 -19.80 17.02
N VAL A 309 8.73 -19.05 16.12
CA VAL A 309 9.54 -17.88 16.48
C VAL A 309 8.64 -16.71 16.83
N HIS A 310 8.88 -16.14 18.01
CA HIS A 310 8.30 -14.88 18.46
C HIS A 310 9.32 -13.76 18.30
N VAL A 311 8.87 -12.57 17.91
CA VAL A 311 9.77 -11.45 17.64
C VAL A 311 9.34 -10.20 18.40
N LYS A 312 10.34 -9.48 18.91
CA LYS A 312 10.21 -8.09 19.37
C LYS A 312 10.81 -7.17 18.32
N VAL A 313 9.99 -6.27 17.82
CA VAL A 313 10.37 -5.21 16.88
C VAL A 313 10.84 -4.00 17.69
N VAL A 314 12.13 -3.69 17.64
CA VAL A 314 12.72 -2.63 18.46
C VAL A 314 13.10 -1.46 17.56
N GLY A 315 12.47 -0.31 17.79
CA GLY A 315 12.75 0.92 17.06
C GLY A 315 13.76 1.80 17.77
N HIS A 316 14.64 2.40 16.98
CA HIS A 316 15.72 3.27 17.44
C HIS A 316 15.64 4.63 16.73
N SER A 317 16.10 5.68 17.42
CA SER A 317 16.24 7.03 16.86
C SER A 317 17.69 7.50 16.98
N SER A 318 18.04 8.51 16.18
CA SER A 318 19.28 9.26 16.45
C SER A 318 19.12 10.16 17.66
N ALA A 319 20.22 10.56 18.30
CA ALA A 319 20.20 11.50 19.44
C ALA A 319 19.45 12.81 19.12
N LYS A 320 19.65 13.36 17.91
CA LYS A 320 18.95 14.58 17.45
C LYS A 320 17.44 14.40 17.26
N GLU A 321 16.99 13.20 16.93
CA GLU A 321 15.56 12.91 16.87
C GLU A 321 14.96 12.77 18.28
N ALA A 322 15.71 12.20 19.23
CA ALA A 322 15.29 12.07 20.62
C ALA A 322 15.19 13.41 21.36
N GLU A 323 15.95 14.43 20.94
CA GLU A 323 15.83 15.81 21.45
C GLU A 323 14.46 16.46 21.15
N LYS A 324 13.73 15.97 20.14
CA LYS A 324 12.41 16.52 19.79
C LYS A 324 11.36 16.01 20.77
N ILE A 325 10.76 16.93 21.51
CA ILE A 325 9.71 16.65 22.51
C ILE A 325 8.44 16.05 21.88
N SER A 326 8.21 16.25 20.58
CA SER A 326 6.99 15.80 19.89
C SER A 326 7.07 14.34 19.45
N GLU A 327 6.53 13.45 20.28
CA GLU A 327 6.26 12.03 20.04
C GLU A 327 7.47 11.13 19.69
N ASP A 328 7.57 9.98 20.36
CA ASP A 328 8.67 9.03 20.18
C ASP A 328 8.66 8.39 18.77
N ILE A 329 9.52 8.90 17.89
CA ILE A 329 9.65 8.39 16.52
C ILE A 329 10.15 6.95 16.48
N SER A 330 10.92 6.51 17.48
CA SER A 330 11.43 5.15 17.55
C SER A 330 10.28 4.17 17.78
N ALA A 331 9.35 4.50 18.68
CA ALA A 331 8.13 3.72 18.91
C ALA A 331 7.22 3.71 17.67
N LYS A 332 7.09 4.84 16.97
CA LYS A 332 6.32 4.90 15.71
C LYS A 332 6.91 4.00 14.61
N ARG A 333 8.23 4.00 14.43
CA ARG A 333 8.91 3.10 13.48
C ARG A 333 8.69 1.63 13.84
N ALA A 334 8.86 1.29 15.12
CA ALA A 334 8.63 -0.07 15.61
C ALA A 334 7.17 -0.51 15.37
N LYS A 335 6.21 0.37 15.71
CA LYS A 335 4.79 0.13 15.50
C LYS A 335 4.45 -0.01 14.01
N TYR A 336 5.00 0.83 13.15
CA TYR A 336 4.78 0.76 11.70
C TYR A 336 5.20 -0.62 11.16
N ILE A 337 6.40 -1.08 11.51
CA ILE A 337 6.88 -2.41 11.08
C ILE A 337 6.03 -3.53 11.69
N HIS A 338 5.69 -3.43 12.97
CA HIS A 338 4.83 -4.39 13.67
C HIS A 338 3.45 -4.53 12.99
N ASP A 339 2.73 -3.42 12.79
CA ASP A 339 1.43 -3.40 12.15
C ASP A 339 1.52 -3.92 10.71
N TYR A 340 2.60 -3.59 10.01
CA TYR A 340 2.86 -4.11 8.68
C TYR A 340 3.03 -5.64 8.69
N LEU A 341 3.79 -6.22 9.62
CA LEU A 341 3.93 -7.67 9.74
C LEU A 341 2.59 -8.36 10.02
N ILE A 342 1.74 -7.79 10.88
CA ILE A 342 0.38 -8.30 11.15
C ILE A 342 -0.46 -8.25 9.88
N LYS A 343 -0.44 -7.11 9.17
CA LYS A 343 -1.15 -6.94 7.90
C LYS A 343 -0.67 -7.93 6.83
N ARG A 344 0.58 -8.41 6.93
CA ARG A 344 1.14 -9.48 6.09
C ARG A 344 0.84 -10.90 6.58
N GLY A 345 0.00 -11.07 7.60
CA GLY A 345 -0.49 -12.36 8.05
C GLY A 345 0.34 -13.03 9.15
N ILE A 346 1.34 -12.36 9.71
CA ILE A 346 2.03 -12.86 10.91
C ILE A 346 1.11 -12.68 12.12
N ASP A 347 0.88 -13.76 12.86
CA ASP A 347 0.03 -13.76 14.05
C ASP A 347 0.47 -12.71 15.08
N GLU A 348 -0.44 -11.83 15.50
CA GLU A 348 -0.18 -10.76 16.47
C GLU A 348 0.40 -11.28 17.79
N SER A 349 0.01 -12.48 18.24
CA SER A 349 0.54 -13.08 19.48
C SER A 349 2.03 -13.40 19.41
N ARG A 350 2.59 -13.52 18.19
CA ARG A 350 4.02 -13.73 17.95
C ARG A 350 4.82 -12.44 17.94
N LEU A 351 4.15 -11.29 17.95
CA LEU A 351 4.75 -10.00 17.74
C LEU A 351 4.63 -9.11 18.99
N SER A 352 5.63 -8.29 19.18
CA SER A 352 5.60 -7.19 20.14
C SER A 352 6.49 -6.08 19.61
N PHE A 353 6.31 -4.85 20.06
CA PHE A 353 7.16 -3.74 19.64
C PHE A 353 7.52 -2.83 20.81
N GLU A 354 8.66 -2.15 20.69
CA GLU A 354 9.13 -1.15 21.65
C GLU A 354 9.92 -0.05 20.93
N GLY A 355 9.75 1.20 21.36
CA GLY A 355 10.65 2.30 21.02
C GLY A 355 11.66 2.52 22.13
N VAL A 356 12.95 2.52 21.81
CA VAL A 356 14.03 2.74 22.78
C VAL A 356 14.71 4.10 22.62
N GLY A 357 14.18 4.95 21.75
CA GLY A 357 14.76 6.27 21.45
C GLY A 357 16.22 6.16 21.02
N ASP A 358 17.05 7.00 21.62
CA ASP A 358 18.51 7.01 21.46
C ASP A 358 19.23 6.26 22.60
N SER A 359 18.54 5.47 23.41
CA SER A 359 19.20 4.74 24.52
C SER A 359 20.16 3.63 24.05
N GLN A 360 20.08 3.23 22.78
CA GLN A 360 20.90 2.18 22.15
C GLN A 360 21.59 2.67 20.86
N ILE A 361 22.38 3.75 20.97
CA ILE A 361 23.24 4.25 19.89
C ILE A 361 24.29 3.20 19.49
N VAL A 362 24.40 2.95 18.18
CA VAL A 362 25.42 2.05 17.59
C VAL A 362 26.62 2.79 17.02
N ASP A 363 26.46 4.08 16.72
CA ASP A 363 27.52 4.94 16.21
C ASP A 363 27.34 6.36 16.77
N ASP A 364 28.23 6.79 17.66
CA ASP A 364 28.18 8.05 18.39
C ASP A 364 29.02 9.16 17.75
N ALA A 365 29.59 8.94 16.56
CA ALA A 365 30.50 9.88 15.90
C ALA A 365 29.86 11.23 15.52
N GLY A 366 28.53 11.36 15.63
CA GLY A 366 27.79 12.61 15.40
C GLY A 366 27.68 13.04 13.93
N THR A 367 28.21 12.26 12.99
CA THR A 367 28.09 12.49 11.54
C THR A 367 26.72 12.09 10.99
N ASP A 368 26.40 12.49 9.77
CA ASP A 368 25.13 12.15 9.14
C ASP A 368 25.00 10.64 8.88
N GLU A 369 26.11 9.96 8.56
CA GLU A 369 26.18 8.50 8.45
C GLU A 369 25.94 7.82 9.80
N ALA A 370 26.57 8.30 10.88
CA ALA A 370 26.37 7.76 12.22
C ALA A 370 24.91 7.90 12.65
N ARG A 371 24.30 9.07 12.40
CA ARG A 371 22.86 9.28 12.63
C ARG A 371 22.02 8.32 11.79
N ALA A 372 22.36 8.09 10.52
CA ALA A 372 21.63 7.16 9.66
C ALA A 372 21.67 5.71 10.15
N LYS A 373 22.83 5.24 10.65
CA LYS A 373 22.94 3.92 11.29
C LYS A 373 22.07 3.79 12.53
N ASN A 374 21.91 4.87 13.30
CA ASN A 374 21.11 4.87 14.51
C ASN A 374 19.59 4.86 14.22
N ARG A 375 19.16 5.42 13.08
CA ARG A 375 17.76 5.40 12.64
C ARG A 375 17.38 4.05 12.05
N ARG A 376 17.07 3.09 12.92
CA ARG A 376 16.82 1.71 12.53
C ARG A 376 15.70 1.04 13.32
N VAL A 377 15.20 -0.06 12.79
CA VAL A 377 14.45 -1.09 13.51
C VAL A 377 15.27 -2.38 13.48
N THR A 378 15.32 -3.08 14.60
CA THR A 378 15.95 -4.39 14.78
C THR A 378 14.92 -5.42 15.24
N PHE A 379 15.24 -6.71 15.11
CA PHE A 379 14.34 -7.81 15.45
C PHE A 379 15.01 -8.72 16.48
N GLU A 380 14.41 -8.86 17.65
CA GLU A 380 14.89 -9.75 18.70
C GLU A 380 13.97 -10.97 18.76
N ALA A 381 14.51 -12.15 18.48
CA ALA A 381 13.78 -13.39 18.70
C ALA A 381 13.66 -13.68 20.20
N LYS A 382 12.48 -14.12 20.65
CA LYS A 382 12.20 -14.47 22.06
C LYS A 382 12.26 -15.97 22.31
#